data_AF-A0ABD7V3J5-F1
#
_entry.id   AF-A0ABD7V3J5-F1
#
_cell.length_a   1.000
_cell.length_b   1.000
_cell.length_c   1.000
_cell.angle_alpha   90.00
_cell.angle_beta   90.00
_cell.angle_gamma   90.00
#
_symmetry.space_group_name_H-M   'P 1'
#
loop_
_entity.id
_entity.type
_entity.pdbx_description
1 polymer ?
#
loop_
_entity_poly.entity_id
_entity_poly.type
_entity_poly.pdbx_seq_one_letter_code
_entity_poly.pdbx_strand_id
1 'polypeptide(L)'
;MRLSDQPRYVGDPWRPGALDEVLADDGDVLVIGTGLTMVDVAISLLRSGADRRVEAISRNGRLPRRHADRYLGEVVPDIATWGESLDEIRAAVATHVARVERLLGNWRPGVDGVRYRVAELWGRLGHDDRALFVRELAGRWGIHRHRMPPSSGVLVDEARAAGRLVIRAGRITGVEPGPDGITIRTADDVRTHSWVVNCTGPQSDLRRLGNPVLDSLFANDLARTDALGLGLLTDGGQVLDADGRPGPIWALGSLRRGELWETTAVPEIREQARVVAESLLDDGRR
;
A
#
# COMPACT_ATOMS: atom_id res chain seq x y z
N MET A 1 -25.32 -5.39 -8.51
CA MET A 1 -25.13 -4.01 -8.00
C MET A 1 -23.70 -3.89 -7.48
N ARG A 2 -23.03 -2.73 -7.63
CA ARG A 2 -21.66 -2.57 -7.11
C ARG A 2 -21.71 -2.14 -5.63
N LEU A 3 -20.75 -2.60 -4.84
CA LEU A 3 -20.60 -2.20 -3.43
C LEU A 3 -20.37 -0.68 -3.29
N SER A 4 -19.70 -0.07 -4.29
CA SER A 4 -19.43 1.37 -4.35
C SER A 4 -20.66 2.27 -4.32
N ASP A 5 -21.81 1.72 -4.67
CA ASP A 5 -23.04 2.50 -4.89
C ASP A 5 -24.00 2.38 -3.69
N GLN A 6 -23.55 1.73 -2.60
CA GLN A 6 -24.38 1.51 -1.41
C GLN A 6 -24.30 2.69 -0.43
N PRO A 7 -25.42 3.17 0.15
CA PRO A 7 -25.41 4.27 1.12
C PRO A 7 -24.53 3.99 2.35
N ARG A 8 -24.51 2.74 2.83
CA ARG A 8 -23.73 2.30 4.01
C ARG A 8 -22.30 1.87 3.68
N TYR A 9 -21.77 2.27 2.52
CA TYR A 9 -20.42 1.97 2.08
C TYR A 9 -19.54 3.22 2.03
N VAL A 10 -18.41 3.17 2.72
CA VAL A 10 -17.39 4.22 2.69
C VAL A 10 -16.23 3.77 1.81
N GLY A 11 -16.15 4.33 0.60
CA GLY A 11 -15.14 3.98 -0.39
C GLY A 11 -13.73 4.54 -0.11
N ASP A 12 -13.67 5.71 0.52
CA ASP A 12 -12.43 6.37 0.96
C ASP A 12 -12.62 6.90 2.39
N PRO A 13 -12.00 6.27 3.41
CA PRO A 13 -12.15 6.69 4.81
C PRO A 13 -11.43 8.00 5.12
N TRP A 14 -10.58 8.51 4.23
CA TRP A 14 -9.82 9.75 4.45
C TRP A 14 -10.48 10.98 3.86
N ARG A 15 -11.52 10.81 3.05
CA ARG A 15 -12.32 11.94 2.57
C ARG A 15 -12.94 12.67 3.77
N PRO A 16 -12.91 14.02 3.82
CA PRO A 16 -13.50 14.77 4.92
C PRO A 16 -14.95 14.33 5.21
N GLY A 17 -15.25 14.07 6.48
CA GLY A 17 -16.57 13.63 6.97
C GLY A 17 -16.98 12.19 6.61
N ALA A 18 -16.12 11.41 5.93
CA ALA A 18 -16.50 10.09 5.41
C ALA A 18 -16.83 9.05 6.49
N LEU A 19 -16.32 9.23 7.71
CA LEU A 19 -16.57 8.33 8.83
C LEU A 19 -17.60 8.86 9.83
N ASP A 20 -18.14 10.07 9.64
CA ASP A 20 -18.99 10.72 10.64
C ASP A 20 -20.26 9.91 10.91
N GLU A 21 -20.95 9.46 9.86
CA GLU A 21 -22.15 8.61 9.99
C GLU A 21 -21.84 7.23 10.57
N VAL A 22 -20.67 6.66 10.23
CA VAL A 22 -20.22 5.39 10.78
C VAL A 22 -19.97 5.51 12.28
N LEU A 23 -19.31 6.60 12.69
CA LEU A 23 -18.96 6.87 14.09
C LEU A 23 -20.18 7.22 14.95
N ALA A 24 -21.22 7.82 14.35
CA ALA A 24 -22.47 8.18 15.03
C ALA A 24 -23.44 6.98 15.22
N ASP A 25 -23.33 5.95 14.38
CA ASP A 25 -23.99 4.65 14.59
C ASP A 25 -23.21 3.85 15.66
N ASP A 26 -23.81 2.81 16.26
CA ASP A 26 -23.16 1.86 17.17
C ASP A 26 -23.01 0.44 16.56
N GLY A 27 -23.58 0.22 15.39
CA GLY A 27 -23.60 -1.08 14.72
C GLY A 27 -22.22 -1.59 14.31
N ASP A 28 -22.16 -2.90 14.06
CA ASP A 28 -20.94 -3.60 13.67
C ASP A 28 -20.47 -3.18 12.28
N VAL A 29 -19.15 -3.02 12.14
CA VAL A 29 -18.52 -2.50 10.92
C VAL A 29 -17.63 -3.55 10.29
N LEU A 30 -17.79 -3.76 8.98
CA LEU A 30 -16.80 -4.49 8.18
C LEU A 30 -15.77 -3.51 7.60
N VAL A 31 -14.49 -3.84 7.75
CA VAL A 31 -13.39 -3.15 7.10
C VAL A 31 -12.76 -4.08 6.04
N ILE A 32 -12.71 -3.62 4.79
CA ILE A 32 -12.13 -4.38 3.68
C ILE A 32 -10.66 -3.99 3.52
N GLY A 33 -9.76 -4.92 3.78
CA GLY A 33 -8.31 -4.69 3.82
C GLY A 33 -7.79 -4.74 5.25
N THR A 34 -6.55 -5.22 5.41
CA THR A 34 -5.90 -5.38 6.72
C THR A 34 -4.55 -4.64 6.77
N GLY A 35 -4.42 -3.54 6.03
CA GLY A 35 -3.24 -2.67 6.02
C GLY A 35 -3.22 -1.63 7.14
N LEU A 36 -2.32 -0.65 7.05
CA LEU A 36 -2.22 0.44 8.05
C LEU A 36 -3.50 1.28 8.12
N THR A 37 -4.14 1.58 6.99
CA THR A 37 -5.44 2.27 6.97
C THR A 37 -6.49 1.55 7.81
N MET A 38 -6.53 0.21 7.77
CA MET A 38 -7.46 -0.55 8.62
C MET A 38 -7.15 -0.36 10.10
N VAL A 39 -5.87 -0.31 10.49
CA VAL A 39 -5.47 -0.09 11.88
C VAL A 39 -6.01 1.26 12.37
N ASP A 40 -5.83 2.32 11.60
CA ASP A 40 -6.27 3.67 11.98
C ASP A 40 -7.80 3.79 12.03
N VAL A 41 -8.50 3.21 11.04
CA VAL A 41 -9.96 3.16 10.99
C VAL A 41 -10.52 2.35 12.15
N ALA A 42 -9.99 1.14 12.40
CA ALA A 42 -10.46 0.28 13.48
C ALA A 42 -10.27 0.93 14.85
N ILE A 43 -9.11 1.55 15.11
CA ILE A 43 -8.87 2.26 16.37
C ILE A 43 -9.86 3.42 16.55
N SER A 44 -10.14 4.18 15.48
CA SER A 44 -11.12 5.28 15.52
C SER A 44 -12.53 4.77 15.85
N LEU A 45 -12.98 3.70 15.17
CA LEU A 45 -14.30 3.10 15.38
C LEU A 45 -14.46 2.48 16.77
N LEU A 46 -13.42 1.82 17.28
CA LEU A 46 -13.46 1.16 18.59
C LEU A 46 -13.45 2.13 19.76
N ARG A 47 -12.98 3.37 19.54
CA ARG A 47 -13.06 4.46 20.50
C ARG A 47 -14.43 5.13 20.58
N SER A 48 -15.25 5.05 19.52
CA SER A 48 -16.52 5.78 19.44
C SER A 48 -17.68 5.09 20.17
N GLY A 49 -17.64 3.77 20.33
CA GLY A 49 -18.69 3.00 21.02
C GLY A 49 -18.11 1.92 21.93
N ALA A 50 -18.70 1.71 23.11
CA ALA A 50 -18.18 0.77 24.11
C ALA A 50 -18.28 -0.70 23.66
N ASP A 51 -19.35 -1.06 22.95
CA ASP A 51 -19.67 -2.46 22.58
C ASP A 51 -19.50 -2.78 21.09
N ARG A 52 -19.17 -1.78 20.26
CA ARG A 52 -18.99 -1.94 18.81
C ARG A 52 -17.94 -3.00 18.49
N ARG A 53 -18.26 -3.88 17.52
CA ARG A 53 -17.31 -4.81 16.89
C ARG A 53 -16.89 -4.32 15.50
N VAL A 54 -15.63 -4.56 15.19
CA VAL A 54 -15.03 -4.36 13.88
C VAL A 54 -14.55 -5.70 13.36
N GLU A 55 -15.09 -6.14 12.23
CA GLU A 55 -14.54 -7.24 11.47
C GLU A 55 -13.67 -6.68 10.35
N ALA A 56 -12.46 -7.20 10.16
CA ALA A 56 -11.60 -6.82 9.04
C ALA A 56 -11.29 -8.04 8.18
N ILE A 57 -11.52 -7.93 6.86
CA ILE A 57 -11.31 -9.02 5.91
C ILE A 57 -10.29 -8.63 4.85
N SER A 58 -9.34 -9.52 4.55
CA SER A 58 -8.48 -9.39 3.37
C SER A 58 -8.13 -10.76 2.81
N ARG A 59 -7.53 -10.79 1.60
CA ARG A 59 -7.17 -12.05 0.91
C ARG A 59 -6.38 -13.04 1.78
N ASN A 60 -5.56 -12.55 2.71
CA ASN A 60 -4.68 -13.37 3.53
C ASN A 60 -4.75 -13.06 5.04
N GLY A 61 -5.58 -12.11 5.47
CA GLY A 61 -5.75 -11.75 6.88
C GLY A 61 -4.48 -11.26 7.58
N ARG A 62 -3.44 -10.84 6.84
CA ARG A 62 -2.17 -10.42 7.43
C ARG A 62 -2.25 -9.01 7.96
N LEU A 63 -1.81 -8.81 9.20
CA LEU A 63 -1.62 -7.49 9.80
C LEU A 63 -0.21 -6.93 9.52
N PRO A 64 -0.05 -5.60 9.48
CA PRO A 64 1.26 -4.96 9.49
C PRO A 64 2.06 -5.43 10.72
N ARG A 65 3.37 -5.65 10.55
CA ARG A 65 4.25 -5.91 11.69
C ARG A 65 4.41 -4.62 12.51
N ARG A 66 4.85 -4.74 13.77
CA ARG A 66 5.18 -3.58 14.61
C ARG A 66 6.58 -3.08 14.35
N HIS A 67 6.77 -1.77 14.44
CA HIS A 67 8.10 -1.22 14.71
C HIS A 67 8.68 -1.81 16.01
N ALA A 68 10.01 -1.80 16.14
CA ALA A 68 10.63 -2.06 17.44
C ALA A 68 10.41 -0.84 18.35
N ASP A 69 10.46 -1.04 19.66
CA ASP A 69 10.27 0.04 20.65
C ASP A 69 11.38 1.10 20.59
N ARG A 70 12.51 0.74 20.00
CA ARG A 70 13.64 1.62 19.73
C ARG A 70 14.12 1.42 18.30
N TYR A 71 14.70 2.46 17.72
CA TYR A 71 15.36 2.35 16.43
C TYR A 71 16.61 1.47 16.56
N LEU A 72 16.75 0.51 15.64
CA LEU A 72 17.79 -0.53 15.67
C LEU A 72 18.86 -0.34 14.59
N GLY A 73 18.79 0.75 13.81
CA GLY A 73 19.61 0.94 12.62
C GLY A 73 19.20 0.05 11.45
N GLU A 74 19.93 0.20 10.35
CA GLU A 74 19.83 -0.62 9.15
C GLU A 74 21.15 -1.35 8.87
N VAL A 75 21.05 -2.55 8.31
CA VAL A 75 22.21 -3.27 7.77
C VAL A 75 22.00 -3.39 6.26
N VAL A 76 22.56 -2.43 5.52
CA VAL A 76 22.45 -2.38 4.06
C VAL A 76 23.25 -3.53 3.45
N PRO A 77 22.64 -4.39 2.61
CA PRO A 77 23.37 -5.43 1.92
C PRO A 77 24.23 -4.86 0.79
N ASP A 78 25.36 -5.51 0.55
CA ASP A 78 26.00 -5.48 -0.76
C ASP A 78 25.24 -6.43 -1.69
N ILE A 79 24.81 -5.90 -2.83
CA ILE A 79 23.97 -6.59 -3.82
C ILE A 79 24.69 -6.84 -5.15
N ALA A 80 26.01 -6.59 -5.20
CA ALA A 80 26.82 -6.77 -6.41
C ALA A 80 26.75 -8.20 -6.97
N THR A 81 26.58 -9.21 -6.10
CA THR A 81 26.50 -10.63 -6.47
C THR A 81 25.08 -11.19 -6.49
N TRP A 82 24.06 -10.35 -6.25
CA TRP A 82 22.66 -10.80 -6.29
C TRP A 82 22.22 -10.93 -7.75
N GLY A 83 21.41 -11.96 -8.04
CA GLY A 83 20.90 -12.21 -9.39
C GLY A 83 19.93 -11.14 -9.90
N GLU A 84 19.36 -11.42 -11.07
CA GLU A 84 18.46 -10.51 -11.80
C GLU A 84 17.02 -11.02 -11.83
N SER A 85 16.79 -12.30 -11.52
CA SER A 85 15.44 -12.86 -11.41
C SER A 85 14.83 -12.63 -10.03
N LEU A 86 13.49 -12.65 -9.97
CA LEU A 86 12.77 -12.49 -8.71
C LEU A 86 13.11 -13.59 -7.69
N ASP A 87 13.27 -14.83 -8.14
CA ASP A 87 13.58 -15.95 -7.24
C ASP A 87 14.98 -15.84 -6.62
N GLU A 88 15.98 -15.43 -7.41
CA GLU A 88 17.34 -15.17 -6.93
C GLU A 88 17.37 -14.01 -5.93
N ILE A 89 16.75 -12.87 -6.29
CA ILE A 89 16.68 -11.70 -5.42
C ILE A 89 15.94 -12.05 -4.11
N ARG A 90 14.82 -12.79 -4.20
CA ARG A 90 14.07 -13.25 -3.01
C ARG A 90 14.94 -14.14 -2.12
N ALA A 91 15.68 -15.08 -2.69
CA ALA A 91 16.58 -15.97 -1.94
C ALA A 91 17.72 -15.19 -1.26
N ALA A 92 18.30 -14.21 -1.96
CA ALA A 92 19.35 -13.35 -1.43
C ALA A 92 18.84 -12.45 -0.28
N VAL A 93 17.67 -11.82 -0.45
CA VAL A 93 17.00 -11.05 0.62
C VAL A 93 16.74 -11.93 1.85
N ALA A 94 16.19 -13.14 1.66
CA ALA A 94 15.94 -14.06 2.77
C ALA A 94 17.23 -14.45 3.51
N THR A 95 18.30 -14.72 2.76
CA THR A 95 19.62 -15.05 3.31
C THR A 95 20.20 -13.88 4.11
N HIS A 96 20.13 -12.67 3.57
CA HIS A 96 20.58 -11.45 4.25
C HIS A 96 19.80 -11.20 5.55
N VAL A 97 18.47 -11.24 5.49
CA VAL A 97 17.62 -11.00 6.67
C VAL A 97 17.88 -12.05 7.74
N ALA A 98 17.99 -13.34 7.38
CA ALA A 98 18.30 -14.41 8.31
C ALA A 98 19.70 -14.24 8.95
N ARG A 99 20.70 -13.80 8.17
CA ARG A 99 22.04 -13.48 8.71
C ARG A 99 21.97 -12.35 9.72
N VAL A 100 21.29 -11.25 9.41
CA VAL A 100 21.15 -10.09 10.30
C VAL A 100 20.38 -10.48 11.56
N GLU A 101 19.32 -11.27 11.44
CA GLU A 101 18.56 -11.75 12.59
C GLU A 101 19.40 -12.64 13.52
N ARG A 102 20.23 -13.53 12.97
CA ARG A 102 21.17 -14.34 13.78
C ARG A 102 22.19 -13.49 14.53
N LEU A 103 22.65 -12.38 13.95
CA LEU A 103 23.68 -11.53 14.54
C LEU A 103 23.12 -10.54 15.56
N LEU A 104 21.94 -9.97 15.29
CA LEU A 104 21.36 -8.87 16.08
C LEU A 104 20.15 -9.29 16.90
N GLY A 105 19.68 -10.54 16.77
CA GLY A 105 18.45 -11.01 17.40
C GLY A 105 17.18 -10.36 16.85
N ASN A 106 17.26 -9.66 15.71
CA ASN A 106 16.13 -8.95 15.12
C ASN A 106 16.25 -8.88 13.60
N TRP A 107 15.19 -9.26 12.88
CA TRP A 107 15.13 -9.22 11.42
C TRP A 107 15.00 -7.79 10.85
N ARG A 108 14.52 -6.83 11.65
CA ARG A 108 14.15 -5.48 11.18
C ARG A 108 15.31 -4.73 10.54
N PRO A 109 16.52 -4.65 11.15
CA PRO A 109 17.67 -3.99 10.52
C PRO A 109 18.02 -4.58 9.14
N GLY A 110 17.80 -5.89 8.94
CA GLY A 110 18.05 -6.55 7.66
C GLY A 110 17.05 -6.13 6.59
N VAL A 111 15.76 -6.13 6.92
CA VAL A 111 14.70 -5.64 5.99
C VAL A 111 14.82 -4.15 5.73
N ASP A 112 15.10 -3.36 6.77
CA ASP A 112 15.24 -1.90 6.67
C ASP A 112 16.47 -1.52 5.83
N GLY A 113 17.54 -2.32 5.89
CA GLY A 113 18.70 -2.17 5.01
C GLY A 113 18.43 -2.49 3.54
N VAL A 114 17.59 -3.50 3.25
CA VAL A 114 17.21 -3.84 1.85
C VAL A 114 16.54 -2.66 1.16
N ARG A 115 15.79 -1.81 1.89
CA ARG A 115 15.13 -0.61 1.34
C ARG A 115 16.06 0.26 0.50
N TYR A 116 17.30 0.46 0.94
CA TYR A 116 18.29 1.28 0.25
C TYR A 116 18.75 0.72 -1.11
N ARG A 117 18.35 -0.52 -1.41
CA ARG A 117 18.65 -1.24 -2.65
C ARG A 117 17.39 -1.60 -3.44
N VAL A 118 16.18 -1.32 -2.94
CA VAL A 118 14.94 -1.78 -3.55
C VAL A 118 14.74 -1.23 -4.95
N ALA A 119 15.01 0.05 -5.19
CA ALA A 119 14.85 0.65 -6.52
C ALA A 119 15.79 -0.02 -7.55
N GLU A 120 17.06 -0.28 -7.16
CA GLU A 120 18.02 -0.99 -8.00
C GLU A 120 17.58 -2.43 -8.28
N LEU A 121 17.18 -3.17 -7.24
CA LEU A 121 16.71 -4.55 -7.38
C LEU A 121 15.44 -4.64 -8.22
N TRP A 122 14.53 -3.69 -8.07
CA TRP A 122 13.33 -3.58 -8.91
C TRP A 122 13.69 -3.29 -10.37
N GLY A 123 14.68 -2.44 -10.60
CA GLY A 123 15.25 -2.12 -11.91
C GLY A 123 15.75 -3.36 -12.66
N ARG A 124 16.35 -4.33 -11.96
CA ARG A 124 16.84 -5.59 -12.54
C ARG A 124 15.73 -6.53 -13.02
N LEU A 125 14.54 -6.47 -12.40
CA LEU A 125 13.46 -7.39 -12.72
C LEU A 125 12.85 -7.11 -14.09
N GLY A 126 12.71 -8.16 -14.89
CA GLY A 126 11.88 -8.16 -16.10
C GLY A 126 10.39 -7.97 -15.78
N HIS A 127 9.60 -7.71 -16.83
CA HIS A 127 8.16 -7.45 -16.71
C HIS A 127 7.40 -8.55 -15.94
N ASP A 128 7.63 -9.82 -16.29
CA ASP A 128 6.89 -10.95 -15.71
C ASP A 128 7.21 -11.14 -14.22
N ASP A 129 8.46 -10.90 -13.84
CA ASP A 129 8.92 -10.93 -12.45
C ASP A 129 8.34 -9.77 -11.64
N ARG A 130 8.28 -8.56 -12.22
CA ARG A 130 7.57 -7.42 -11.59
C ARG A 130 6.09 -7.74 -11.36
N ALA A 131 5.43 -8.32 -12.37
CA ALA A 131 4.02 -8.71 -12.29
C ALA A 131 3.80 -9.77 -11.20
N LEU A 132 4.66 -10.79 -11.15
CA LEU A 132 4.64 -11.84 -10.14
C LEU A 132 4.86 -11.27 -8.73
N PHE A 133 5.85 -10.39 -8.57
CA PHE A 133 6.12 -9.73 -7.30
C PHE A 133 4.91 -8.93 -6.81
N VAL A 134 4.29 -8.11 -7.67
CA VAL A 134 3.10 -7.31 -7.31
C VAL A 134 1.95 -8.20 -6.86
N ARG A 135 1.72 -9.30 -7.58
CA ARG A 135 0.62 -10.23 -7.30
C ARG A 135 0.81 -10.98 -5.98
N GLU A 136 2.01 -11.50 -5.73
CA GLU A 136 2.26 -12.50 -4.69
C GLU A 136 3.04 -11.95 -3.47
N LEU A 137 3.96 -11.00 -3.69
CA LEU A 137 4.97 -10.62 -2.69
C LEU A 137 4.81 -9.21 -2.16
N ALA A 138 4.26 -8.28 -2.94
CA ALA A 138 4.08 -6.88 -2.54
C ALA A 138 3.33 -6.73 -1.22
N GLY A 139 2.30 -7.56 -0.97
CA GLY A 139 1.59 -7.58 0.31
C GLY A 139 2.47 -8.03 1.48
N ARG A 140 3.33 -9.03 1.28
CA ARG A 140 4.27 -9.49 2.31
C ARG A 140 5.35 -8.46 2.58
N TRP A 141 5.91 -7.87 1.53
CA TRP A 141 6.84 -6.76 1.64
C TRP A 141 6.20 -5.59 2.41
N GLY A 142 4.99 -5.21 2.03
CA GLY A 142 4.21 -4.14 2.66
C GLY A 142 4.05 -4.31 4.16
N ILE A 143 3.64 -5.47 4.67
CA ILE A 143 3.48 -5.67 6.13
C ILE A 143 4.81 -5.66 6.89
N HIS A 144 5.94 -5.98 6.25
CA HIS A 144 7.25 -5.98 6.88
C HIS A 144 7.93 -4.62 6.79
N ARG A 145 7.59 -3.78 5.79
CA ARG A 145 8.18 -2.45 5.65
C ARG A 145 7.31 -1.35 6.21
N HIS A 146 6.02 -1.37 5.93
CA HIS A 146 5.04 -0.38 6.40
C HIS A 146 4.41 -0.88 7.69
N ARG A 147 5.17 -0.71 8.77
CA ARG A 147 4.88 -1.27 10.08
C ARG A 147 3.99 -0.33 10.90
N MET A 148 3.20 -0.92 11.79
CA MET A 148 2.39 -0.16 12.73
C MET A 148 3.27 0.37 13.88
N PRO A 149 2.98 1.58 14.40
CA PRO A 149 3.59 2.08 15.63
C PRO A 149 3.37 1.11 16.80
N PRO A 150 4.28 1.01 17.78
CA PRO A 150 4.11 0.11 18.92
C PRO A 150 2.81 0.37 19.69
N SER A 151 2.45 1.64 19.89
CA SER A 151 1.22 2.06 20.58
C SER A 151 -0.06 1.60 19.86
N SER A 152 -0.14 1.79 18.54
CA SER A 152 -1.27 1.26 17.74
C SER A 152 -1.30 -0.27 17.79
N GLY A 153 -0.13 -0.90 17.85
CA GLY A 153 -0.01 -2.33 18.09
C GLY A 153 -0.72 -2.78 19.36
N VAL A 154 -0.44 -2.14 20.50
CA VAL A 154 -1.05 -2.49 21.79
C VAL A 154 -2.57 -2.44 21.69
N LEU A 155 -3.12 -1.34 21.15
CA LEU A 155 -4.57 -1.16 20.97
C LEU A 155 -5.20 -2.26 20.09
N VAL A 156 -4.51 -2.66 19.03
CA VAL A 156 -4.97 -3.75 18.15
C VAL A 156 -4.96 -5.09 18.87
N ASP A 157 -3.95 -5.40 19.68
CA ASP A 157 -3.92 -6.66 20.45
C ASP A 157 -5.03 -6.70 21.50
N GLU A 158 -5.21 -5.61 22.24
CA GLU A 158 -6.26 -5.49 23.26
C GLU A 158 -7.65 -5.67 22.64
N ALA A 159 -7.92 -4.98 21.53
CA ALA A 159 -9.18 -5.10 20.81
C ALA A 159 -9.43 -6.52 20.30
N ARG A 160 -8.39 -7.22 19.83
CA ARG A 160 -8.49 -8.61 19.38
C ARG A 160 -8.71 -9.57 20.54
N ALA A 161 -7.99 -9.39 21.65
CA ALA A 161 -8.14 -10.19 22.86
C ALA A 161 -9.54 -10.05 23.47
N ALA A 162 -10.11 -8.83 23.41
CA ALA A 162 -11.48 -8.55 23.82
C ALA A 162 -12.56 -9.01 22.81
N GLY A 163 -12.17 -9.57 21.66
CA GLY A 163 -13.11 -9.97 20.60
C GLY A 163 -13.82 -8.82 19.88
N ARG A 164 -13.34 -7.58 20.09
CA ARG A 164 -13.88 -6.37 19.45
C ARG A 164 -13.31 -6.12 18.07
N LEU A 165 -12.11 -6.62 17.79
CA LEU A 165 -11.52 -6.65 16.44
C LEU A 165 -11.32 -8.10 15.98
N VAL A 166 -12.00 -8.50 14.93
CA VAL A 166 -11.88 -9.84 14.34
C VAL A 166 -11.20 -9.74 12.98
N ILE A 167 -10.12 -10.49 12.76
CA ILE A 167 -9.42 -10.51 11.47
C ILE A 167 -9.75 -11.80 10.73
N ARG A 168 -10.22 -11.67 9.49
CA ARG A 168 -10.56 -12.78 8.59
C ARG A 168 -9.68 -12.77 7.35
N ALA A 169 -9.27 -13.98 6.95
CA ALA A 169 -8.72 -14.21 5.62
C ALA A 169 -9.87 -14.68 4.72
N GLY A 170 -10.05 -14.07 3.57
CA GLY A 170 -11.12 -14.44 2.65
C GLY A 170 -11.28 -13.48 1.48
N ARG A 171 -12.16 -13.85 0.56
CA ARG A 171 -12.58 -13.04 -0.58
C ARG A 171 -14.08 -12.82 -0.50
N ILE A 172 -14.49 -11.57 -0.63
CA ILE A 172 -15.90 -11.22 -0.79
C ILE A 172 -16.36 -11.68 -2.18
N THR A 173 -17.39 -12.52 -2.23
CA THR A 173 -17.96 -13.10 -3.45
C THR A 173 -19.33 -12.51 -3.78
N GLY A 174 -19.99 -11.85 -2.82
CA GLY A 174 -21.28 -11.20 -3.03
C GLY A 174 -21.54 -10.10 -2.02
N VAL A 175 -22.36 -9.14 -2.44
CA VAL A 175 -22.78 -7.98 -1.64
C VAL A 175 -24.26 -7.72 -1.93
N GLU A 176 -25.06 -7.67 -0.88
CA GLU A 176 -26.50 -7.40 -0.94
C GLU A 176 -26.87 -6.38 0.13
N PRO A 177 -27.35 -5.18 -0.23
CA PRO A 177 -27.86 -4.25 0.76
C PRO A 177 -29.19 -4.72 1.33
N GLY A 178 -29.45 -4.34 2.57
CA GLY A 178 -30.71 -4.56 3.26
C GLY A 178 -31.07 -3.36 4.15
N PRO A 179 -32.24 -3.38 4.80
CA PRO A 179 -32.67 -2.32 5.70
C PRO A 179 -31.71 -2.14 6.89
N ASP A 180 -31.14 -3.25 7.37
CA ASP A 180 -30.31 -3.29 8.59
C ASP A 180 -28.81 -3.12 8.31
N GLY A 181 -28.40 -3.03 7.04
CA GLY A 181 -26.98 -2.98 6.69
C GLY A 181 -26.63 -3.53 5.32
N ILE A 182 -25.39 -3.98 5.18
CA ILE A 182 -24.86 -4.63 3.98
C ILE A 182 -24.53 -6.07 4.32
N THR A 183 -25.18 -7.00 3.64
CA THR A 183 -24.89 -8.43 3.70
C THR A 183 -23.73 -8.76 2.78
N ILE A 184 -22.68 -9.31 3.37
CA ILE A 184 -21.42 -9.67 2.73
C ILE A 184 -21.33 -11.19 2.70
N ARG A 185 -21.14 -11.72 1.49
CA ARG A 185 -20.95 -13.15 1.25
C ARG A 185 -19.49 -13.43 0.95
N THR A 186 -18.97 -14.45 1.59
CA THR A 186 -17.68 -15.08 1.30
C THR A 186 -17.92 -16.52 0.84
N ALA A 187 -16.85 -17.28 0.60
CA ALA A 187 -16.99 -18.71 0.29
C ALA A 187 -17.58 -19.50 1.48
N ASP A 188 -17.21 -19.11 2.70
CA ASP A 188 -17.45 -19.90 3.91
C ASP A 188 -18.55 -19.33 4.82
N ASP A 189 -19.00 -18.10 4.54
CA ASP A 189 -19.83 -17.34 5.49
C ASP A 189 -20.67 -16.24 4.82
N VAL A 190 -21.79 -15.88 5.45
CA VAL A 190 -22.67 -14.77 5.07
C VAL A 190 -23.00 -13.97 6.32
N ARG A 191 -22.64 -12.69 6.34
CA ARG A 191 -22.85 -11.80 7.50
C ARG A 191 -23.33 -10.41 7.07
N THR A 192 -24.24 -9.85 7.86
CA THR A 192 -24.71 -8.47 7.70
C THR A 192 -23.95 -7.55 8.64
N HIS A 193 -23.52 -6.40 8.12
CA HIS A 193 -22.83 -5.36 8.87
C HIS A 193 -23.54 -4.03 8.66
N SER A 194 -23.62 -3.20 9.70
CA SER A 194 -24.28 -1.89 9.62
C SER A 194 -23.55 -0.94 8.67
N TRP A 195 -22.23 -1.07 8.57
CA TRP A 195 -21.38 -0.29 7.68
C TRP A 195 -20.26 -1.12 7.07
N VAL A 196 -19.82 -0.72 5.88
CA VAL A 196 -18.65 -1.31 5.20
C VAL A 196 -17.68 -0.20 4.83
N VAL A 197 -16.43 -0.28 5.31
CA VAL A 197 -15.37 0.70 5.03
C VAL A 197 -14.27 0.06 4.21
N ASN A 198 -13.90 0.71 3.11
CA ASN A 198 -12.83 0.26 2.24
C ASN A 198 -11.45 0.76 2.71
N CYS A 199 -10.63 -0.18 3.15
CA CYS A 199 -9.24 0.04 3.58
C CYS A 199 -8.26 -0.76 2.71
N THR A 200 -8.59 -1.00 1.43
CA THR A 200 -7.72 -1.75 0.49
C THR A 200 -6.50 -0.97 0.01
N GLY A 201 -6.36 0.30 0.44
CA GLY A 201 -5.32 1.21 0.02
C GLY A 201 -5.67 1.96 -1.27
N PRO A 202 -4.79 2.87 -1.72
CA PRO A 202 -5.01 3.60 -2.96
C PRO A 202 -5.02 2.65 -4.16
N GLN A 203 -5.82 2.99 -5.16
CA GLN A 203 -5.78 2.33 -6.46
C GLN A 203 -4.35 2.42 -7.02
N SER A 204 -3.74 1.27 -7.32
CA SER A 204 -2.37 1.22 -7.81
C SER A 204 -2.25 1.46 -9.31
N ASP A 205 -3.29 1.13 -10.07
CA ASP A 205 -3.32 1.37 -11.51
C ASP A 205 -3.75 2.80 -11.79
N LEU A 206 -2.81 3.64 -12.25
CA LEU A 206 -3.05 5.06 -12.51
C LEU A 206 -4.21 5.30 -13.48
N ARG A 207 -4.45 4.39 -14.42
CA ARG A 207 -5.55 4.46 -15.41
C ARG A 207 -6.93 4.33 -14.77
N ARG A 208 -6.99 3.86 -13.53
CA ARG A 208 -8.23 3.56 -12.80
C ARG A 208 -8.44 4.47 -11.59
N LEU A 209 -7.58 5.47 -11.40
CA LEU A 209 -7.68 6.41 -10.30
C LEU A 209 -8.90 7.34 -10.41
N GLY A 210 -9.34 7.66 -11.64
CA GLY A 210 -10.37 8.69 -11.87
C GLY A 210 -9.87 10.08 -11.49
N ASN A 211 -8.60 10.38 -11.81
CA ASN A 211 -7.99 11.68 -11.55
C ASN A 211 -8.02 12.51 -12.85
N PRO A 212 -8.75 13.63 -12.91
CA PRO A 212 -8.95 14.38 -14.16
C PRO A 212 -7.65 14.85 -14.84
N VAL A 213 -6.59 15.11 -14.07
CA VAL A 213 -5.29 15.52 -14.62
C VAL A 213 -4.61 14.34 -15.29
N LEU A 214 -4.54 13.18 -14.63
CA LEU A 214 -3.96 11.96 -15.22
C LEU A 214 -4.77 11.50 -16.44
N ASP A 215 -6.10 11.51 -16.33
CA ASP A 215 -7.00 11.13 -17.41
C ASP A 215 -6.79 12.04 -18.63
N SER A 216 -6.60 13.35 -18.43
CA SER A 216 -6.27 14.30 -19.49
C SER A 216 -4.89 14.07 -20.10
N LEU A 217 -3.86 13.77 -19.30
CA LEU A 217 -2.52 13.48 -19.81
C LEU A 217 -2.52 12.23 -20.70
N PHE A 218 -3.22 11.16 -20.29
CA PHE A 218 -3.34 9.96 -21.10
C PHE A 218 -4.17 10.19 -22.37
N ALA A 219 -5.25 10.96 -22.29
CA ALA A 219 -6.11 11.24 -23.45
C ALA A 219 -5.46 12.13 -24.52
N ASN A 220 -4.40 12.87 -24.16
CA ASN A 220 -3.67 13.75 -25.07
C ASN A 220 -2.27 13.23 -25.42
N ASP A 221 -2.00 11.94 -25.15
CA ASP A 221 -0.71 11.29 -25.41
C ASP A 221 0.50 11.96 -24.73
N LEU A 222 0.26 12.77 -23.69
CA LEU A 222 1.30 13.51 -22.94
C LEU A 222 1.96 12.66 -21.84
N ALA A 223 1.41 11.48 -21.56
CA ALA A 223 1.97 10.54 -20.60
C ALA A 223 1.56 9.12 -20.95
N ARG A 224 2.36 8.15 -20.48
CA ARG A 224 2.03 6.72 -20.52
C ARG A 224 2.42 6.05 -19.22
N THR A 225 1.84 4.89 -18.95
CA THR A 225 2.16 4.04 -17.78
C THR A 225 2.78 2.73 -18.24
N ASP A 226 3.48 2.05 -17.33
CA ASP A 226 3.86 0.65 -17.54
C ASP A 226 2.61 -0.27 -17.65
N ALA A 227 2.82 -1.51 -18.09
CA ALA A 227 1.75 -2.50 -18.25
C ALA A 227 1.00 -2.80 -16.93
N LEU A 228 1.69 -2.65 -15.79
CA LEU A 228 1.14 -2.87 -14.45
C LEU A 228 0.34 -1.66 -13.94
N GLY A 229 0.37 -0.53 -14.63
CA GLY A 229 -0.31 0.69 -14.25
C GLY A 229 0.34 1.42 -13.06
N LEU A 230 1.53 1.02 -12.61
CA LEU A 230 2.05 1.39 -11.28
C LEU A 230 2.56 2.83 -11.20
N GLY A 231 2.89 3.44 -12.33
CA GLY A 231 3.49 4.76 -12.40
C GLY A 231 3.60 5.25 -13.84
N LEU A 232 3.80 6.55 -14.00
CA LEU A 232 4.15 7.14 -15.29
C LEU A 232 5.53 6.64 -15.73
N LEU A 233 5.70 6.43 -17.03
CA LEU A 233 7.02 6.20 -17.60
C LEU A 233 7.78 7.51 -17.62
N THR A 234 8.98 7.49 -17.04
CA THR A 234 9.82 8.68 -16.89
C THR A 234 11.27 8.39 -17.24
N ASP A 235 12.00 9.43 -17.64
CA ASP A 235 13.46 9.46 -17.69
C ASP A 235 13.97 10.46 -16.65
N GLY A 236 14.66 9.99 -15.60
CA GLY A 236 15.12 10.85 -14.50
C GLY A 236 13.99 11.57 -13.72
N GLY A 237 12.73 11.20 -13.95
CA GLY A 237 11.54 11.89 -13.43
C GLY A 237 10.82 12.77 -14.44
N GLN A 238 11.40 13.03 -15.62
CA GLN A 238 10.70 13.69 -16.72
C GLN A 238 9.75 12.72 -17.40
N VAL A 239 8.48 13.10 -17.54
CA VAL A 239 7.43 12.24 -18.10
C VAL A 239 7.62 12.07 -19.60
N LEU A 240 7.51 10.81 -20.03
CA LEU A 240 7.58 10.43 -21.43
C LEU A 240 6.18 10.40 -22.04
N ASP A 241 6.05 11.02 -23.22
CA ASP A 241 4.86 10.96 -24.06
C ASP A 241 4.63 9.56 -24.66
N ALA A 242 3.58 9.41 -25.48
CA ALA A 242 3.25 8.13 -26.14
C ALA A 242 4.37 7.60 -27.04
N ASP A 243 5.16 8.48 -27.66
CA ASP A 243 6.30 8.15 -28.51
C ASP A 243 7.59 7.90 -27.72
N GLY A 244 7.55 8.05 -26.39
CA GLY A 244 8.69 7.90 -25.51
C GLY A 244 9.61 9.12 -25.46
N ARG A 245 9.15 10.29 -25.90
CA ARG A 245 9.93 11.54 -25.83
C ARG A 245 9.63 12.29 -24.53
N PRO A 246 10.66 12.89 -23.90
CA PRO A 246 10.48 13.71 -22.72
C PRO A 246 9.71 14.99 -23.03
N GLY A 247 8.69 15.30 -22.22
CA GLY A 247 7.91 16.55 -22.28
C GLY A 247 8.23 17.53 -21.14
N PRO A 248 7.53 18.68 -21.06
CA PRO A 248 7.74 19.70 -20.01
C PRO A 248 7.02 19.32 -18.69
N ILE A 249 6.96 18.04 -18.37
CA ILE A 249 6.23 17.50 -17.22
C ILE A 249 7.18 16.62 -16.42
N TRP A 250 7.21 16.81 -15.10
CA TRP A 250 8.01 16.00 -14.19
C TRP A 250 7.10 15.34 -13.15
N ALA A 251 7.39 14.08 -12.85
CA ALA A 251 6.71 13.30 -11.84
C ALA A 251 7.64 13.05 -10.64
N LEU A 252 7.05 13.02 -9.45
CA LEU A 252 7.72 12.74 -8.18
C LEU A 252 6.89 11.75 -7.37
N GLY A 253 7.54 11.04 -6.45
CA GLY A 253 6.86 10.21 -5.47
C GLY A 253 6.12 9.04 -6.09
N SER A 254 4.86 8.84 -5.69
CA SER A 254 4.06 7.65 -6.06
C SER A 254 3.85 7.50 -7.56
N LEU A 255 3.86 8.59 -8.32
CA LEU A 255 3.74 8.54 -9.78
C LEU A 255 4.96 7.87 -10.45
N ARG A 256 6.08 7.72 -9.76
CA ARG A 256 7.27 7.00 -10.26
C ARG A 256 7.37 5.55 -9.76
N ARG A 257 6.30 5.01 -9.16
CA ARG A 257 6.34 3.67 -8.56
C ARG A 257 6.59 2.54 -9.56
N GLY A 258 6.20 2.69 -10.82
CA GLY A 258 6.56 1.74 -11.87
C GLY A 258 8.08 1.62 -12.10
N GLU A 259 8.81 2.71 -11.90
CA GLU A 259 10.28 2.78 -12.06
C GLU A 259 11.02 2.42 -10.76
N LEU A 260 10.52 2.85 -9.60
CA LEU A 260 11.29 2.84 -8.34
C LEU A 260 10.74 1.90 -7.26
N TRP A 261 9.52 1.38 -7.43
CA TRP A 261 8.74 0.63 -6.45
C TRP A 261 8.50 1.35 -5.10
N GLU A 262 9.53 1.54 -4.27
CA GLU A 262 9.46 2.22 -2.97
C GLU A 262 9.77 3.72 -3.10
N THR A 263 8.74 4.51 -3.43
CA THR A 263 8.87 5.95 -3.73
C THR A 263 7.73 6.78 -3.13
N THR A 264 7.36 6.48 -1.88
CA THR A 264 6.23 7.17 -1.20
C THR A 264 6.64 7.93 0.05
N ALA A 265 7.91 7.83 0.45
CA ALA A 265 8.39 8.38 1.70
C ALA A 265 9.23 9.65 1.48
N VAL A 266 9.27 10.47 2.52
CA VAL A 266 9.88 11.82 2.50
C VAL A 266 11.35 11.82 2.05
N PRO A 267 12.24 10.91 2.50
CA PRO A 267 13.62 10.91 2.05
C PRO A 267 13.76 10.74 0.54
N GLU A 268 13.03 9.80 -0.05
CA GLU A 268 13.06 9.53 -1.49
C GLU A 268 12.46 10.71 -2.28
N ILE A 269 11.32 11.24 -1.83
CA ILE A 269 10.65 12.37 -2.51
C ILE A 269 11.53 13.63 -2.48
N ARG A 270 12.23 13.88 -1.36
CA ARG A 270 13.13 15.03 -1.24
C ARG A 270 14.29 14.95 -2.23
N GLU A 271 14.88 13.77 -2.38
CA GLU A 271 15.98 13.57 -3.33
C GLU A 271 15.51 13.71 -4.77
N GLN A 272 14.35 13.15 -5.12
CA GLN A 272 13.77 13.33 -6.45
C GLN A 272 13.45 14.80 -6.75
N ALA A 273 12.91 15.53 -5.78
CA ALA A 273 12.62 16.96 -5.93
C ALA A 273 13.89 17.77 -6.20
N ARG A 274 15.01 17.42 -5.55
CA ARG A 274 16.32 18.03 -5.82
C ARG A 274 16.76 17.79 -7.27
N VAL A 275 16.70 16.54 -7.74
CA VAL A 275 17.07 16.16 -9.12
C VAL A 275 16.22 16.91 -10.15
N VAL A 276 14.91 16.99 -9.95
CA VAL A 276 14.01 17.73 -10.85
C VAL A 276 14.31 19.24 -10.85
N ALA A 277 14.60 19.82 -9.69
CA ALA A 277 14.98 21.23 -9.61
C ALA A 277 16.28 21.52 -10.38
N GLU A 278 17.27 20.62 -10.30
CA GLU A 278 18.52 20.72 -11.05
C GLU A 278 18.30 20.61 -12.56
N SER A 279 17.48 19.64 -13.01
CA SER A 279 17.20 19.48 -14.45
C SER A 279 16.54 20.71 -15.05
N LEU A 280 15.61 21.34 -14.30
CA LEU A 280 14.93 22.56 -14.76
C LEU A 280 15.87 23.76 -14.91
N LEU A 281 16.90 23.85 -14.06
CA LEU A 281 17.89 24.92 -14.12
C LEU A 281 18.85 24.75 -15.31
N ASP A 282 19.15 23.50 -15.68
CA ASP A 282 20.02 23.19 -16.81
C ASP A 282 19.30 23.33 -18.16
N ASP A 283 18.01 22.97 -18.23
CA ASP A 283 17.17 23.19 -19.42
C ASP A 283 16.91 24.67 -19.69
N GLY A 284 16.77 25.50 -18.65
CA GLY A 284 16.61 26.95 -18.78
C GLY A 284 17.88 27.71 -19.24
N ARG A 285 19.01 27.00 -19.41
CA ARG A 285 20.29 27.55 -19.90
C ARG A 285 20.59 27.20 -21.36
N ARG A 286 19.71 26.47 -22.04
CA ARG A 286 19.80 26.15 -23.48
C ARG A 286 18.81 26.99 -24.27
#